data_AF-A0A0V8QDP8-F1
#
_entry.id   AF-A0A0V8QDP8-F1
#
_cell.length_a   1.000
_cell.length_b   1.000
_cell.length_c   1.000
_cell.angle_alpha   90.00
_cell.angle_beta   90.00
_cell.angle_gamma   90.00
#
_symmetry.space_group_name_H-M   'P 1'
#
loop_
_entity.id
_entity.type
_entity.pdbx_description
1 polymer ?
#
loop_
_entity_poly.entity_id
_entity_poly.type
_entity_poly.pdbx_seq_one_letter_code
_entity_poly.pdbx_strand_id
1 'polypeptide(L)'
;MEMLTVAGIQNAERERAFEYGLPEYLQHDLDAYKEGLKVKSDLLDCLWGELYGSINIAEINDGAITREHAEFLRNKYLFGGKHDRND
;
A
#
# COMPACT_ATOMS: atom_id res chain seq x y z
N MET A 1 25.82 10.08 7.52
CA MET A 1 25.24 8.84 8.08
C MET A 1 24.23 9.30 9.11
N GLU A 2 22.96 9.45 8.72
CA GLU A 2 21.91 9.89 9.62
C GLU A 2 21.68 8.82 10.69
N MET A 3 21.67 9.23 11.96
CA MET A 3 21.25 8.38 13.06
C MET A 3 19.76 8.11 12.91
N LEU A 4 19.40 6.89 12.49
CA LEU A 4 18.02 6.43 12.53
C LEU A 4 17.57 6.42 13.99
N THR A 5 16.63 7.31 14.33
CA THR A 5 16.00 7.34 15.65
C THR A 5 15.16 6.08 15.85
N VAL A 6 14.89 5.69 17.10
CA VAL A 6 14.02 4.53 17.42
C VAL A 6 12.66 4.65 16.73
N ALA A 7 12.10 5.86 16.65
CA ALA A 7 10.86 6.14 15.93
C ALA A 7 10.97 5.89 14.41
N GLY A 8 12.11 6.22 13.80
CA GLY A 8 12.38 5.92 12.39
C GLY A 8 12.45 4.42 12.10
N ILE A 9 13.06 3.65 13.01
CA ILE A 9 13.14 2.19 12.90
C ILE A 9 11.75 1.56 13.04
N GLN A 10 10.98 1.97 14.05
CA GLN A 10 9.63 1.45 14.28
C GLN A 10 8.66 1.76 13.12
N ASN A 11 8.76 2.95 12.52
CA ASN A 11 7.98 3.25 11.33
C ASN A 11 8.38 2.36 10.16
N ALA A 12 9.68 2.18 9.88
CA ALA A 12 10.13 1.30 8.81
C ALA A 12 9.71 -0.17 9.00
N GLU A 13 9.70 -0.66 10.24
CA GLU A 13 9.21 -2.00 10.57
C GLU A 13 7.70 -2.14 10.35
N ARG A 14 6.91 -1.13 10.76
CA ARG A 14 5.46 -1.10 10.50
C ARG A 14 5.16 -1.08 9.01
N GLU A 15 5.87 -0.25 8.24
CA GLU A 15 5.71 -0.18 6.79
C GLU A 15 6.01 -1.54 6.13
N ARG A 16 7.08 -2.21 6.58
CA ARG A 16 7.42 -3.55 6.09
C ARG A 16 6.35 -4.58 6.45
N ALA A 17 5.80 -4.53 7.66
CA ALA A 17 4.72 -5.44 8.05
C ALA A 17 3.46 -5.24 7.21
N PHE A 18 3.22 -4.03 6.69
CA PHE A 18 2.05 -3.72 5.88
C PHE A 18 2.24 -3.92 4.38
N GLU A 19 3.46 -4.09 3.88
CA GLU A 19 3.72 -4.32 2.45
C GLU A 19 3.94 -5.79 2.08
N TYR A 20 4.12 -6.67 3.07
CA TYR A 20 4.50 -8.07 2.85
C TYR A 20 3.64 -9.02 3.68
N GLY A 21 3.52 -10.26 3.20
CA GLY A 21 2.68 -11.28 3.86
C GLY A 21 1.18 -11.05 3.64
N LEU A 22 0.83 -10.29 2.59
CA LEU A 22 -0.55 -10.07 2.17
C LEU A 22 -1.14 -11.36 1.57
N PRO A 23 -2.48 -11.48 1.49
CA PRO A 23 -3.12 -12.48 0.64
C PRO A 23 -2.52 -12.44 -0.77
N GLU A 24 -2.35 -13.62 -1.39
CA GLU A 24 -1.61 -13.76 -2.66
C GLU A 24 -2.10 -12.80 -3.75
N TYR A 25 -3.42 -12.65 -3.89
CA TYR A 25 -4.03 -11.72 -4.85
C TYR A 25 -3.67 -10.26 -4.57
N LEU A 26 -3.69 -9.85 -3.30
CA LEU A 26 -3.38 -8.48 -2.91
C LEU A 26 -1.87 -8.20 -3.07
N GLN A 27 -1.02 -9.17 -2.74
CA GLN A 27 0.43 -9.04 -2.97
C GLN A 27 0.73 -8.90 -4.47
N HIS A 28 0.08 -9.71 -5.31
CA HIS A 28 0.21 -9.64 -6.76
C HIS A 28 -0.13 -8.23 -7.27
N ASP A 29 -1.31 -7.72 -6.93
CA ASP A 29 -1.76 -6.43 -7.45
C ASP A 29 -0.92 -5.26 -6.92
N LEU A 30 -0.43 -5.37 -5.68
CA LEU A 30 0.49 -4.39 -5.12
C LEU A 30 1.82 -4.37 -5.89
N ASP A 31 2.38 -5.54 -6.18
CA ASP A 31 3.64 -5.67 -6.92
C ASP A 31 3.47 -5.22 -8.38
N ALA A 32 2.35 -5.57 -9.02
CA ALA A 32 2.01 -5.14 -10.37
C ALA A 32 1.87 -3.61 -10.46
N TYR A 33 1.19 -2.99 -9.49
CA TYR A 33 1.08 -1.53 -9.43
C TYR A 33 2.45 -0.86 -9.22
N LYS A 34 3.28 -1.39 -8.31
CA LYS A 34 4.64 -0.88 -8.06
C LYS A 34 5.52 -0.97 -9.31
N GLU A 35 5.45 -2.08 -10.05
CA GLU A 35 6.18 -2.20 -11.32
C GLU A 35 5.61 -1.26 -12.38
N GLY A 36 4.29 -1.14 -12.47
CA GLY A 36 3.60 -0.18 -13.35
C GLY A 36 4.09 1.26 -13.16
N LEU A 37 4.25 1.69 -11.90
CA LEU A 37 4.82 3.00 -11.56
C LEU A 37 6.27 3.14 -12.03
N LYS A 38 7.09 2.09 -11.82
CA LYS A 38 8.50 2.08 -12.20
C LYS A 38 8.71 2.16 -13.71
N VAL A 39 7.90 1.44 -14.48
CA VAL A 39 8.01 1.42 -15.95
C VAL A 39 7.19 2.51 -16.64
N LYS A 40 6.43 3.31 -15.87
CA LYS A 40 5.47 4.31 -16.39
C LYS A 40 4.50 3.67 -17.38
N SER A 41 3.88 2.57 -16.94
CA SER A 41 2.94 1.81 -17.75
C SER A 41 1.78 2.70 -18.23
N ASP A 42 1.38 2.54 -19.49
CA ASP A 42 0.18 3.17 -20.04
C ASP A 42 -1.12 2.61 -19.41
N LEU A 43 -1.03 1.51 -18.65
CA LEU A 43 -2.15 0.85 -17.96
C LEU A 43 -2.20 1.19 -16.46
N LEU A 44 -1.59 2.29 -16.03
CA LEU A 44 -1.52 2.67 -14.62
C LEU A 44 -2.90 2.86 -13.97
N ASP A 45 -3.89 3.30 -14.73
CA ASP A 45 -5.28 3.46 -14.28
C ASP A 45 -5.96 2.11 -14.01
N CYS A 46 -5.70 1.11 -14.86
CA CYS A 46 -6.17 -0.26 -14.69
C CYS A 46 -5.54 -0.89 -13.43
N LEU A 47 -4.21 -0.81 -13.32
CA LEU A 47 -3.47 -1.33 -12.17
C LEU A 47 -3.90 -0.64 -10.86
N TRP A 48 -4.22 0.66 -10.90
CA TRP A 48 -4.76 1.39 -9.76
C TRP A 48 -6.11 0.81 -9.32
N GLY A 49 -7.00 0.53 -10.28
CA GLY A 49 -8.31 -0.05 -10.02
C GLY A 49 -8.24 -1.47 -9.45
N GLU A 50 -7.33 -2.29 -9.99
CA GLU A 50 -7.05 -3.65 -9.51
C GLU A 50 -6.58 -3.62 -8.05
N LEU A 51 -5.54 -2.82 -7.75
CA LEU A 51 -5.03 -2.70 -6.38
C LEU A 51 -6.10 -2.13 -5.41
N TYR A 52 -6.87 -1.11 -5.82
CA TYR A 52 -7.94 -0.56 -5.00
C TYR A 52 -9.01 -1.62 -4.67
N GLY A 53 -9.40 -2.41 -5.68
CA GLY A 53 -10.34 -3.52 -5.53
C GLY A 53 -9.83 -4.59 -4.57
N SER A 54 -8.59 -5.04 -4.75
CA SER A 54 -7.98 -6.07 -3.90
C SER A 54 -7.80 -5.63 -2.45
N ILE A 55 -7.44 -4.36 -2.20
CA ILE A 55 -7.41 -3.82 -0.84
C ILE A 55 -8.79 -3.90 -0.19
N ASN A 56 -9.85 -3.55 -0.92
CA ASN A 56 -11.21 -3.58 -0.39
C ASN A 56 -11.72 -5.00 -0.14
N ILE A 57 -11.42 -5.94 -1.04
CA ILE A 57 -11.77 -7.37 -0.84
C ILE A 57 -11.06 -7.89 0.42
N ALA A 58 -9.76 -7.61 0.58
CA ALA A 58 -8.99 -8.03 1.73
C ALA A 58 -9.51 -7.41 3.06
N GLU A 59 -9.95 -6.16 3.05
CA GLU A 59 -10.50 -5.48 4.24
C GLU A 59 -11.93 -5.94 4.56
N ILE A 60 -12.84 -5.87 3.57
CA ILE A 60 -14.29 -5.91 3.79
C ILE A 60 -14.83 -7.33 3.66
N ASN A 61 -14.38 -8.08 2.66
CA ASN A 61 -14.96 -9.37 2.32
C ASN A 61 -14.24 -10.50 3.07
N ASP A 62 -12.91 -10.48 3.06
CA ASP A 62 -12.09 -11.56 3.63
C ASP A 62 -11.70 -11.27 5.09
N GLY A 63 -11.66 -9.99 5.48
CA GLY A 63 -11.14 -9.58 6.79
C GLY A 63 -9.67 -9.96 7.00
N ALA A 64 -8.91 -10.13 5.92
CA ALA A 64 -7.52 -10.59 5.91
C ALA A 64 -6.54 -9.50 6.34
N ILE A 65 -6.91 -8.22 6.21
CA ILE A 65 -6.14 -7.06 6.68
C ILE A 65 -7.04 -6.15 7.52
N THR A 66 -6.43 -5.39 8.43
CA THR A 66 -7.16 -4.41 9.24
C THR A 66 -7.48 -3.15 8.44
N ARG A 67 -8.44 -2.35 8.95
CA ARG A 67 -8.71 -0.99 8.44
C ARG A 67 -7.43 -0.15 8.33
N GLU A 68 -6.62 -0.14 9.39
CA GLU A 68 -5.36 0.64 9.45
C GLU A 68 -4.38 0.20 8.36
N HIS A 69 -4.28 -1.11 8.13
CA HIS A 69 -3.43 -1.68 7.10
C HIS A 69 -3.95 -1.30 5.69
N ALA A 70 -5.25 -1.41 5.46
CA ALA A 70 -5.88 -0.98 4.20
C ALA A 70 -5.68 0.52 3.93
N GLU A 71 -5.88 1.36 4.95
CA GLU A 71 -5.66 2.81 4.88
C GLU A 71 -4.20 3.15 4.58
N PHE A 72 -3.25 2.45 5.21
CA PHE A 72 -1.84 2.61 4.92
C PHE A 72 -1.53 2.34 3.44
N LEU A 73 -2.01 1.21 2.89
CA LEU A 73 -1.78 0.85 1.49
C LEU A 73 -2.38 1.88 0.53
N ARG A 74 -3.64 2.30 0.74
CA ARG A 74 -4.27 3.32 -0.10
C ARG A 74 -3.55 4.65 -0.03
N ASN A 75 -3.21 5.11 1.18
CA ASN A 75 -2.53 6.39 1.35
C ASN A 75 -1.16 6.37 0.69
N LYS A 76 -0.37 5.31 0.88
CA LYS A 76 0.98 5.20 0.33
C LYS A 76 0.99 5.09 -1.20
N TYR A 77 0.12 4.26 -1.77
CA TYR A 77 0.19 3.92 -3.19
C TYR A 77 -0.85 4.61 -4.07
N LEU A 78 -2.07 4.79 -3.59
CA LEU A 78 -3.19 5.19 -4.45
C LEU A 78 -3.52 6.69 -4.35
N PHE A 79 -3.27 7.31 -3.19
CA PHE A 79 -3.63 8.71 -2.90
C PHE A 79 -2.41 9.64 -2.74
N GLY A 80 -1.20 9.14 -3.03
CA GLY A 80 0.02 9.94 -3.11
C GLY A 80 0.52 10.47 -1.77
N GLY A 81 0.28 9.76 -0.66
CA GLY A 81 0.78 10.09 0.67
C GLY A 81 0.20 11.37 1.29
N LYS A 82 -0.82 11.97 0.68
CA LYS A 82 -1.40 13.25 1.12
C LYS A 82 -2.66 13.04 1.95
N HIS A 83 -2.53 12.49 3.15
CA HIS A 83 -3.53 12.64 4.21
C HIS A 83 -3.01 13.52 5.37
N ASP A 84 -2.09 14.45 5.07
CA ASP A 84 -1.77 15.62 5.91
C ASP A 84 -2.33 16.92 5.29
N ARG A 85 -3.50 16.86 4.66
CA ARG A 85 -4.25 18.07 4.30
C ARG A 85 -5.52 18.14 5.12
N ASN A 86 -5.42 18.86 6.23
CA ASN A 86 -6.56 19.51 6.85
C ASN A 86 -7.03 20.60 5.87
N ASP A 87 -7.96 20.26 4.99
CA ASP A 87 -8.80 21.25 4.28
C ASP A 87 -9.98 21.65 5.18
#